data_AF-A0AAF0PSU0-F1
#
_entry.id   AF-A0AAF0PSU0-F1
#
_cell.length_a   1.000
_cell.length_b   1.000
_cell.length_c   1.000
_cell.angle_alpha   90.00
_cell.angle_beta   90.00
_cell.angle_gamma   90.00
#
_symmetry.space_group_name_H-M   'P 1'
#
loop_
_entity.id
_entity.type
_entity.pdbx_description
1 polymer ?
#
loop_
_entity_poly.entity_id
_entity_poly.type
_entity_poly.pdbx_seq_one_letter_code
_entity_poly.pdbx_strand_id
1 'polypeptide(L)'
;MFSHLACSMNGNNYDAIKIFPLEGETWPISKDWAMNWCPHIGSNKKFNYDFINVLSNYVDSIGVHVAYLVKSKSFTCLLHQA
;
A
#
# COMPACT_ATOMS: atom_id res chain seq x y z
N MET A 1 4.55 -3.57 1.22
CA MET A 1 5.03 -2.19 1.40
C MET A 1 4.10 -1.24 0.66
N PHE A 2 3.67 -0.15 1.29
CA PHE A 2 2.74 0.83 0.72
C PHE A 2 3.37 1.55 -0.47
N SER A 3 2.55 2.14 -1.36
CA SER A 3 3.05 2.78 -2.59
C SER A 3 3.89 4.04 -2.35
N HIS A 4 3.88 4.61 -1.15
CA HIS A 4 4.62 5.82 -0.78
C HIS A 4 5.46 5.61 0.48
N LEU A 5 6.54 6.40 0.59
CA LEU A 5 7.38 6.43 1.78
C LEU A 5 6.59 6.99 2.96
N ALA A 6 6.42 6.16 4.00
CA ALA A 6 6.08 6.64 5.33
C ALA A 6 7.40 7.06 6.01
N CYS A 7 7.71 8.34 6.00
CA CYS A 7 8.86 8.87 6.73
C CYS A 7 8.41 9.24 8.15
N SER A 8 9.12 8.75 9.16
CA SER A 8 8.98 9.27 10.52
C SER A 8 9.50 10.72 10.52
N MET A 9 8.65 11.68 10.87
CA MET A 9 9.02 13.10 10.88
C MET A 9 9.89 13.47 12.09
N ASN A 10 10.00 12.57 13.07
CA ASN A 10 10.73 12.80 14.30
C ASN A 10 12.06 12.04 14.21
N GLY A 11 13.17 12.78 14.24
CA GLY A 11 14.54 12.38 13.84
C GLY A 11 15.24 11.27 14.61
N ASN A 12 14.54 10.24 15.07
CA ASN A 12 15.15 8.99 15.50
C ASN A 12 15.07 7.97 14.36
N ASN A 13 16.19 7.76 13.67
CA ASN A 13 16.29 7.02 12.40
C ASN A 13 16.04 5.50 12.49
N TYR A 14 15.44 5.00 13.58
CA TYR A 14 15.40 3.56 13.89
C TYR A 14 14.03 3.02 14.30
N ASP A 15 13.00 3.86 14.37
CA ASP A 15 11.68 3.39 14.80
C ASP A 15 10.90 2.86 13.60
N ALA A 16 10.65 1.54 13.62
CA ALA A 16 9.79 0.89 12.64
C ALA A 16 8.37 1.45 12.73
N ILE A 17 7.86 1.99 11.62
CA ILE A 17 6.47 2.45 11.54
C ILE A 17 5.59 1.21 11.34
N LYS A 18 4.71 0.95 12.30
CA LYS A 18 3.63 -0.03 12.17
C LYS A 18 2.37 0.67 11.69
N ILE A 19 1.79 0.15 10.62
CA ILE A 19 0.52 0.63 10.05
C ILE A 19 -0.47 -0.52 10.17
N PHE A 20 -1.63 -0.23 10.75
CA PHE A 20 -2.69 -1.20 10.99
C PHE A 20 -3.91 -0.81 10.16
N PRO A 21 -4.14 -1.47 9.00
CA PRO A 21 -5.30 -1.19 8.16
C PRO A 21 -6.59 -1.59 8.87
N LEU A 22 -7.65 -0.86 8.60
CA LEU A 22 -9.01 -1.15 9.07
C LEU A 22 -9.86 -1.77 7.95
N GLU A 23 -10.83 -2.59 8.36
CA GLU A 23 -11.81 -3.16 7.45
C GLU A 23 -12.56 -2.06 6.67
N GLY A 24 -12.68 -2.24 5.35
CA GLY A 24 -13.32 -1.31 4.43
C GLY A 24 -12.39 -0.24 3.85
N GLU A 25 -11.14 -0.13 4.31
CA GLU A 25 -10.18 0.81 3.72
C GLU A 25 -9.66 0.31 2.37
N THR A 26 -9.45 1.26 1.44
CA THR A 26 -8.79 0.98 0.16
C THR A 26 -7.35 1.46 0.19
N TRP A 27 -6.41 0.57 -0.12
CA TRP A 27 -4.98 0.84 -0.04
C TRP A 27 -4.27 0.58 -1.37
N PRO A 28 -3.31 1.43 -1.76
CA PRO A 28 -2.38 1.13 -2.84
C PRO A 28 -1.21 0.28 -2.31
N ILE A 29 -1.03 -0.91 -2.89
CA ILE A 29 0.07 -1.83 -2.57
C ILE A 29 1.11 -1.84 -3.68
N SER A 30 2.38 -1.61 -3.33
CA SER A 30 3.46 -1.61 -4.32
C SER A 30 3.70 -3.02 -4.87
N LYS A 31 3.77 -3.15 -6.21
CA LYS A 31 4.20 -4.38 -6.89
C LYS A 31 5.70 -4.64 -6.74
N ASP A 32 6.47 -3.58 -6.55
CA ASP A 32 7.93 -3.61 -6.53
C ASP A 32 8.46 -3.83 -5.09
N TRP A 33 7.88 -4.79 -4.38
CA TRP A 33 8.10 -5.00 -2.94
C TRP A 33 9.54 -5.33 -2.57
N ALA A 34 10.28 -6.00 -3.46
CA ALA A 34 11.68 -6.40 -3.26
C ALA A 34 12.69 -5.32 -3.67
N MET A 35 12.22 -4.17 -4.17
CA MET A 35 13.12 -3.14 -4.66
C MET A 35 13.70 -2.38 -3.48
N ASN A 36 15.00 -2.50 -3.21
CA ASN A 36 15.72 -1.74 -2.19
C ASN A 36 15.25 -0.27 -2.19
N TRP A 37 14.45 0.13 -1.20
CA TRP A 37 13.94 1.49 -1.05
C TRP A 37 15.09 2.38 -0.57
N CYS A 38 16.01 2.68 -1.49
CA CYS A 38 17.10 3.61 -1.27
C CYS A 38 16.56 5.06 -1.36
N PRO A 39 17.08 5.99 -0.53
CA PRO A 39 16.75 7.42 -0.60
C PRO A 39 17.03 8.09 -1.95
N HIS A 40 17.81 7.45 -2.83
CA HIS A 40 18.22 8.00 -4.13
C HIS A 40 17.25 7.74 -5.29
N ILE A 41 16.01 7.30 -5.03
CA ILE A 41 15.02 7.16 -6.09
C ILE A 41 14.58 8.56 -6.53
N GLY A 42 15.14 9.02 -7.66
CA GLY A 42 14.80 10.30 -8.29
C GLY A 42 13.29 10.43 -8.56
N SER A 43 12.82 11.67 -8.52
CA SER A 43 11.41 12.11 -8.60
C SER A 43 10.60 11.62 -9.81
N ASN A 44 11.21 10.95 -10.79
CA ASN A 44 10.61 10.53 -12.05
C ASN A 44 10.18 9.05 -12.09
N LYS A 45 10.24 8.34 -10.96
CA LYS A 45 9.88 6.92 -10.94
C LYS A 45 8.36 6.74 -10.88
N LYS A 46 7.79 6.10 -11.91
CA LYS A 46 6.41 5.63 -11.88
C LYS A 46 6.34 4.44 -10.93
N PHE A 47 5.65 4.61 -9.80
CA PHE A 47 5.39 3.51 -8.88
C PHE A 47 4.31 2.61 -9.47
N ASN A 48 4.62 1.33 -9.63
CA ASN A 48 3.63 0.33 -9.98
C ASN A 48 2.94 -0.14 -8.69
N TYR A 49 1.63 0.02 -8.64
CA TYR A 49 0.82 -0.42 -7.51
C TYR A 49 -0.49 -1.05 -8.00
N ASP A 50 -1.04 -1.93 -7.18
CA ASP A 50 -2.44 -2.35 -7.26
C ASP A 50 -3.25 -1.67 -6.17
N PHE A 51 -4.56 -1.59 -6.38
CA PHE A 51 -5.49 -1.22 -5.32
C PHE A 51 -6.07 -2.48 -4.68
N ILE A 52 -6.18 -2.46 -3.36
CA ILE A 52 -6.84 -3.50 -2.59
C ILE A 52 -7.90 -2.90 -1.67
N ASN A 53 -8.96 -3.64 -1.39
CA ASN A 53 -9.89 -3.37 -0.30
C ASN A 53 -9.56 -4.29 0.87
N VAL A 54 -9.47 -3.73 2.07
CA VAL A 54 -9.25 -4.48 3.30
C VAL A 54 -10.57 -5.11 3.75
N LEU A 55 -10.57 -6.42 3.92
CA LEU A 55 -11.76 -7.21 4.27
C LEU A 55 -11.83 -7.57 5.74
N SER A 56 -10.77 -7.31 6.51
CA SER A 56 -10.73 -7.58 7.94
C SER A 56 -9.79 -6.63 8.65
N ASN A 57 -10.08 -6.33 9.91
CA ASN A 57 -9.11 -5.69 10.79
C ASN A 57 -7.85 -6.57 10.96
N TYR A 58 -6.73 -5.91 11.26
CA TYR A 58 -5.47 -6.60 11.51
C TYR A 58 -5.51 -7.48 12.76
N VAL A 59 -4.98 -8.70 12.66
CA VAL A 59 -4.76 -9.64 13.77
C VAL A 59 -3.35 -10.21 13.67
N ASP A 60 -2.56 -10.15 14.74
CA ASP A 60 -1.11 -10.49 14.73
C ASP A 60 -0.79 -11.87 14.08
N SER A 61 -1.63 -12.88 14.29
CA SER A 61 -1.41 -14.24 13.78
C SER A 61 -1.77 -14.44 12.30
N ILE A 62 -2.60 -13.56 11.72
CA ILE A 62 -3.22 -13.74 10.40
C ILE A 62 -2.90 -12.58 9.45
N GLY A 63 -2.62 -11.39 9.99
CA GLY A 63 -2.50 -10.16 9.25
C GLY A 63 -3.88 -9.59 8.90
N VAL A 64 -4.08 -9.25 7.63
CA VAL A 64 -5.35 -8.74 7.08
C VAL A 64 -5.76 -9.55 5.87
N HIS A 65 -7.06 -9.78 5.72
CA HIS A 65 -7.63 -10.26 4.46
C HIS A 65 -7.85 -9.10 3.51
N VAL A 66 -7.55 -9.30 2.23
CA VAL A 66 -7.63 -8.26 1.20
C VAL A 66 -8.26 -8.81 -0.08
N ALA A 67 -8.99 -7.96 -0.79
CA ALA A 67 -9.45 -8.23 -2.15
C ALA A 67 -8.79 -7.25 -3.12
N TYR A 68 -8.30 -7.75 -4.25
CA TYR A 68 -7.79 -6.89 -5.32
C TYR A 68 -8.93 -6.14 -5.99
N LEU A 69 -8.70 -4.87 -6.25
CA LEU A 69 -9.60 -4.02 -7.01
C LEU A 69 -9.08 -3.88 -8.43
N VAL A 70 -9.96 -4.07 -9.41
CA VAL A 70 -9.64 -3.88 -10.83
C VAL A 70 -10.48 -2.75 -11.41
N LYS A 71 -9.86 -2.02 -12.34
CA LYS A 71 -10.49 -0.85 -12.98
C LYS A 71 -11.48 -1.30 -14.04
N SER A 72 -12.69 -0.74 -14.01
CA SER A 72 -13.67 -0.94 -15.06
C SER A 72 -13.26 -0.22 -16.34
N LYS A 73 -13.41 -0.89 -17.49
CA LYS A 73 -12.93 -0.40 -18.80
C LYS A 73 -13.59 0.91 -19.23
N SER A 74 -14.83 1.15 -18.80
CA SER A 74 -15.64 2.28 -19.28
C SER A 74 -15.58 3.53 -18.40
N PHE A 75 -14.80 3.48 -17.30
CA PHE A 75 -14.79 4.55 -16.30
C PHE A 75 -13.38 5.01 -15.97
N THR A 76 -13.21 6.31 -15.78
CA THR A 76 -11.92 6.91 -15.42
C THR A 76 -11.47 6.51 -14.02
N CYS A 77 -12.40 6.44 -13.06
CA CYS A 77 -12.14 6.14 -11.65
C CYS A 77 -13.27 5.28 -11.05
N LEU A 78 -13.46 4.08 -11.60
CA LEU A 78 -14.35 3.07 -11.00
C LEU A 78 -13.59 1.76 -10.88
N LEU A 79 -13.53 1.27 -9.65
CA LEU A 79 -12.82 0.07 -9.24
C LEU A 79 -13.83 -0.88 -8.60
N HIS A 80 -13.71 -2.18 -8.88
CA HIS A 80 -14.53 -3.21 -8.24
C HIS A 80 -13.64 -4.36 -7.80
N GLN A 81 -14.10 -5.14 -6.82
CA GLN A 81 -13.42 -6.37 -6.43
C GLN A 81 -13.35 -7.33 -7.63
N ALA A 82 -12.17 -7.92 -7.84
CA ALA A 82 -11.94 -8.92 -8.87
C ALA A 82 -12.63 -10.25 -8.56
#